data_AF-A0A534NJM1-F1
#
_entry.id   AF-A0A534NJM1-F1
#
_cell.length_a   1.000
_cell.length_b   1.000
_cell.length_c   1.000
_cell.angle_alpha   90.00
_cell.angle_beta   90.00
_cell.angle_gamma   90.00
#
_symmetry.space_group_name_H-M   'P 1'
#
loop_
_entity.id
_entity.type
_entity.pdbx_description
1 polymer ?
#
loop_
_entity_poly.entity_id
_entity_poly.type
_entity_poly.pdbx_seq_one_letter_code
_entity_poly.pdbx_strand_id
1 'polypeptide(L)'
;MRWLIVALFAVAACAHGPTRPDAPPEALLTWADKYPLAAQDLCTWERNNPQEAMRLAQWVRDQPIRVVDALQFAATHPGFRPAADPTWHGHVPMPGDLAIAHLLLWASRHPDAAQQLEPPALEWTAEHHGC
;
A
#
# COMPACT_ATOMS: atom_id res chain seq x y z
N MET A 1 -64.87 -7.78 10.25
CA MET A 1 -63.75 -8.74 10.24
C MET A 1 -63.43 -9.15 8.81
N ARG A 2 -62.37 -8.59 8.19
CA ARG A 2 -61.32 -9.35 7.48
C ARG A 2 -60.38 -8.42 6.70
N TRP A 3 -59.27 -8.10 7.37
CA TRP A 3 -57.88 -8.05 6.92
C TRP A 3 -57.54 -7.41 5.56
N LEU A 4 -57.02 -6.19 5.65
CA LEU A 4 -56.04 -5.59 4.74
C LEU A 4 -54.75 -6.43 4.74
N ILE A 5 -54.22 -6.78 3.56
CA ILE A 5 -52.81 -7.15 3.41
C ILE A 5 -52.25 -6.32 2.26
N VAL A 6 -51.61 -5.21 2.63
CA VAL A 6 -50.72 -4.43 1.76
C VAL A 6 -49.41 -5.20 1.70
N ALA A 7 -49.13 -5.85 0.58
CA ALA A 7 -47.84 -6.48 0.32
C ALA A 7 -46.81 -5.40 -0.01
N LEU A 8 -46.16 -4.87 1.03
CA LEU A 8 -44.92 -4.11 0.92
C LEU A 8 -43.81 -5.09 0.53
N PHE A 9 -43.56 -5.24 -0.78
CA PHE A 9 -42.31 -5.82 -1.27
C PHE A 9 -41.20 -4.80 -1.02
N ALA A 10 -40.58 -4.90 0.15
CA ALA A 10 -39.26 -4.35 0.41
C ALA A 10 -38.28 -5.11 -0.47
N VAL A 11 -38.00 -4.57 -1.65
CA VAL A 11 -36.79 -4.92 -2.40
C VAL A 11 -35.64 -4.52 -1.50
N ALA A 12 -34.99 -5.51 -0.91
CA ALA A 12 -33.71 -5.37 -0.26
C ALA A 12 -32.71 -4.89 -1.32
N ALA A 13 -32.65 -3.57 -1.52
CA ALA A 13 -31.49 -2.95 -2.10
C ALA A 13 -30.35 -3.30 -1.16
N CYS A 14 -29.44 -4.17 -1.62
CA CYS A 14 -28.13 -4.32 -1.03
C CYS A 14 -27.61 -2.90 -0.83
N ALA A 15 -27.55 -2.48 0.42
CA ALA A 15 -26.96 -1.22 0.82
C ALA A 15 -25.46 -1.35 0.56
N HIS A 16 -25.06 -1.19 -0.70
CA HIS A 16 -23.75 -0.68 -1.05
C HIS A 16 -23.79 0.80 -0.66
N GLY A 17 -23.79 1.03 0.67
CA GLY A 17 -23.52 2.35 1.20
C GLY A 17 -22.17 2.81 0.63
N PRO A 18 -22.00 4.12 0.41
CA PRO A 18 -20.72 4.64 -0.06
C PRO A 18 -19.64 4.12 0.87
N THR A 19 -18.75 3.28 0.35
CA THR A 19 -17.53 2.84 1.04
C THR A 19 -16.87 4.11 1.55
N ARG A 20 -16.84 4.24 2.88
CA ARG A 20 -16.18 5.36 3.55
C ARG A 20 -14.75 5.39 3.01
N PRO A 21 -14.31 6.48 2.37
CA PRO A 21 -12.96 6.53 1.76
C PRO A 21 -11.83 6.38 2.79
N ASP A 22 -12.15 6.51 4.09
CA ASP A 22 -11.18 6.49 5.20
C ASP A 22 -10.89 5.09 5.78
N ALA A 23 -11.50 4.01 5.27
CA ALA A 23 -11.26 2.66 5.78
C ALA A 23 -10.20 1.94 4.93
N PRO A 24 -9.24 1.22 5.56
CA PRO A 24 -8.26 0.44 4.81
C PRO A 24 -8.96 -0.63 3.96
N PRO A 25 -8.51 -0.86 2.72
CA PRO A 25 -9.00 -1.96 1.90
C PRO A 25 -8.83 -3.30 2.62
N GLU A 26 -9.79 -4.22 2.47
CA GLU A 26 -9.72 -5.56 3.08
C GLU A 26 -8.47 -6.34 2.66
N ALA A 27 -8.00 -6.12 1.42
CA ALA A 27 -6.76 -6.68 0.92
C ALA A 27 -5.53 -6.18 1.70
N LEU A 28 -5.51 -4.89 2.07
CA LEU A 28 -4.46 -4.30 2.90
C LEU A 28 -4.49 -4.86 4.33
N LEU A 29 -5.68 -5.01 4.92
CA LEU A 29 -5.84 -5.63 6.24
C LEU A 29 -5.34 -7.08 6.23
N THR A 30 -5.76 -7.86 5.23
CA THR A 30 -5.32 -9.26 5.06
C THR A 30 -3.80 -9.35 4.86
N TRP A 31 -3.23 -8.44 4.08
CA TRP A 31 -1.78 -8.36 3.90
C TRP A 31 -1.06 -8.01 5.21
N ALA A 32 -1.57 -7.04 5.97
CA ALA A 32 -0.99 -6.62 7.25
C ALA A 32 -1.05 -7.73 8.31
N ASP A 33 -2.17 -8.47 8.38
CA ASP A 33 -2.31 -9.63 9.26
C ASP A 33 -1.31 -10.75 8.90
N LYS A 34 -1.05 -10.93 7.60
CA LYS A 34 -0.06 -11.89 7.11
C LYS A 34 1.38 -11.46 7.38
N TYR A 35 1.66 -10.16 7.34
CA TYR A 35 3.00 -9.58 7.48
C TYR A 35 3.08 -8.48 8.54
N PRO A 36 2.80 -8.80 9.82
CA PRO A 36 2.60 -7.79 10.86
C PRO A 36 3.84 -6.93 11.13
N LEU A 37 5.05 -7.51 11.04
CA LEU A 37 6.30 -6.77 11.22
C LEU A 37 6.59 -5.84 10.05
N ALA A 38 6.32 -6.28 8.81
CA ALA A 38 6.53 -5.46 7.62
C ALA A 38 5.55 -4.29 7.58
N ALA A 39 4.28 -4.54 7.92
CA ALA A 39 3.25 -3.52 8.06
C ALA A 39 3.60 -2.51 9.16
N GLN A 40 4.00 -2.98 10.34
CA GLN A 40 4.42 -2.09 11.43
C GLN A 40 5.60 -1.20 11.04
N ASP A 41 6.63 -1.76 10.40
CA ASP A 41 7.81 -0.99 9.97
C ASP A 41 7.45 0.08 8.93
N LEU A 42 6.66 -0.29 7.91
CA LEU A 42 6.22 0.63 6.86
C LEU A 42 5.37 1.76 7.45
N CYS A 43 4.33 1.40 8.21
CA CYS A 43 3.38 2.35 8.76
C CYS A 43 3.99 3.24 9.86
N THR A 44 5.00 2.74 10.61
CA THR A 44 5.78 3.57 11.54
C THR A 44 6.61 4.60 10.79
N TRP A 45 7.23 4.22 9.68
CA TRP A 45 7.99 5.16 8.87
C TRP A 45 7.10 6.23 8.24
N GLU A 46 5.98 5.84 7.62
CA GLU A 46 5.04 6.78 6.99
C GLU A 46 4.49 7.80 7.99
N ARG A 47 4.12 7.34 9.20
CA ARG A 47 3.66 8.22 10.29
C ARG A 47 4.72 9.23 10.73
N ASN A 48 5.98 8.83 10.75
CA ASN A 48 7.09 9.69 11.16
C ASN A 48 7.58 10.62 10.02
N ASN A 49 7.20 10.34 8.77
CA ASN A 49 7.68 11.04 7.57
C ASN A 49 6.51 11.37 6.63
N PRO A 50 5.53 12.18 7.06
CA PRO A 50 4.29 12.38 6.31
C PRO A 50 4.51 13.04 4.94
N GLN A 51 5.50 13.91 4.79
CA GLN A 51 5.80 14.55 3.50
C GLN A 51 6.40 13.56 2.49
N GLU A 52 7.28 12.68 2.96
CA GLU A 52 7.87 11.59 2.20
C GLU A 52 6.81 10.56 1.81
N ALA A 53 5.90 10.22 2.74
CA ALA A 53 4.78 9.33 2.48
C ALA A 53 3.86 9.90 1.38
N MET A 54 3.53 11.19 1.40
CA MET A 54 2.76 11.81 0.32
C MET A 54 3.47 11.75 -1.04
N ARG A 55 4.80 11.98 -1.07
CA ARG A 55 5.58 11.83 -2.31
C ARG A 55 5.60 10.37 -2.78
N LEU A 56 5.67 9.43 -1.85
CA LEU A 56 5.60 8.01 -2.16
C LEU A 56 4.24 7.66 -2.77
N ALA A 57 3.12 8.08 -2.15
CA ALA A 57 1.78 7.89 -2.69
C ALA A 57 1.65 8.46 -4.11
N GLN A 58 2.16 9.67 -4.34
CA GLN A 58 2.16 10.28 -5.67
C GLN A 58 2.94 9.46 -6.69
N TRP A 59 4.12 8.96 -6.32
CA TRP A 59 4.91 8.10 -7.21
C TRP A 59 4.20 6.77 -7.52
N VAL A 60 3.57 6.17 -6.51
CA VAL A 60 2.80 4.92 -6.65
C VAL A 60 1.63 5.10 -7.61
N ARG A 61 0.92 6.22 -7.49
CA ARG A 61 -0.17 6.61 -8.39
C ARG A 61 0.32 6.85 -9.82
N ASP A 62 1.42 7.58 -9.98
CA ASP A 62 1.92 7.97 -11.29
C ASP A 62 2.60 6.82 -12.05
N GLN A 63 3.23 5.89 -11.33
CA GLN A 63 4.08 4.85 -11.92
C GLN A 63 3.91 3.47 -11.26
N PRO A 64 2.68 2.91 -11.19
CA PRO A 64 2.40 1.68 -10.44
C PRO A 64 3.20 0.48 -10.95
N ILE A 65 3.43 0.36 -12.26
CA ILE A 65 4.24 -0.72 -12.84
C ILE A 65 5.70 -0.62 -12.35
N ARG A 66 6.27 0.59 -12.31
CA ARG A 66 7.64 0.78 -11.83
C ARG A 66 7.77 0.52 -10.34
N VAL A 67 6.73 0.81 -9.56
CA VAL A 67 6.71 0.48 -8.13
C VAL A 67 6.80 -1.02 -7.94
N VAL A 68 6.02 -1.80 -8.70
CA VAL A 68 6.09 -3.27 -8.65
C VAL A 68 7.48 -3.76 -9.04
N ASP A 69 8.04 -3.28 -10.16
CA ASP A 69 9.38 -3.67 -10.59
C ASP A 69 10.45 -3.35 -9.52
N ALA A 70 10.35 -2.18 -8.89
CA ALA A 70 11.27 -1.74 -7.85
C ALA A 70 11.15 -2.61 -6.58
N LEU A 71 9.93 -2.89 -6.13
CA LEU A 71 9.67 -3.76 -4.97
C LEU A 71 10.17 -5.17 -5.22
N GLN A 72 9.94 -5.73 -6.41
CA GLN A 72 10.43 -7.05 -6.80
C GLN A 72 11.96 -7.09 -6.86
N PHE A 73 12.58 -6.07 -7.45
CA PHE A 73 14.03 -5.94 -7.46
C PHE A 73 14.59 -5.93 -6.03
N ALA A 74 14.10 -5.04 -5.16
CA ALA A 74 14.61 -4.94 -3.80
C ALA A 74 14.36 -6.23 -2.99
N ALA A 75 13.20 -6.86 -3.14
CA ALA A 75 12.86 -8.13 -2.49
C ALA A 75 13.76 -9.29 -2.92
N THR A 76 14.30 -9.25 -4.14
CA THR A 76 15.23 -10.29 -4.65
C THR A 76 16.70 -9.98 -4.39
N HIS A 77 17.00 -8.83 -3.77
CA HIS A 77 18.36 -8.40 -3.43
C HIS A 77 18.49 -8.13 -1.92
N PRO A 78 18.62 -9.18 -1.09
CA PRO A 78 18.77 -9.02 0.37
C PRO A 78 19.98 -8.14 0.73
N GLY A 79 19.77 -7.20 1.64
CA GLY A 79 20.82 -6.27 2.07
C GLY A 79 21.13 -5.16 1.06
N PHE A 80 20.32 -5.02 0.00
CA PHE A 80 20.38 -3.91 -0.94
C PHE A 80 20.30 -2.55 -0.24
N ARG A 81 21.17 -1.63 -0.64
CA ARG A 81 21.27 -0.27 -0.07
C ARG A 81 21.22 0.76 -1.19
N PRO A 82 20.03 1.35 -1.47
CA PRO A 82 19.84 2.25 -2.61
C PRO A 82 20.80 3.46 -2.64
N ALA A 83 21.20 3.97 -1.46
CA ALA A 83 22.12 5.12 -1.38
C ALA A 83 23.61 4.76 -1.56
N ALA A 84 23.97 3.48 -1.55
CA ALA A 84 25.35 3.01 -1.60
C ALA A 84 25.65 2.09 -2.80
N ASP A 85 24.62 1.58 -3.48
CA ASP A 85 24.77 0.61 -4.56
C ASP A 85 24.57 1.29 -5.94
N PRO A 86 25.59 1.30 -6.82
CA PRO A 86 25.48 1.92 -8.13
C PRO A 86 24.49 1.20 -9.08
N THR A 87 24.15 -0.07 -8.82
CA THR A 87 23.21 -0.84 -9.65
C THR A 87 21.75 -0.36 -9.51
N TRP A 88 21.46 0.34 -8.41
CA TRP A 88 20.20 1.01 -8.12
C TRP A 88 19.81 2.03 -9.20
N HIS A 89 20.77 2.88 -9.61
CA HIS A 89 20.54 3.99 -10.54
C HIS A 89 20.17 3.54 -11.97
N GLY A 90 20.40 2.27 -12.31
CA GLY A 90 20.08 1.71 -13.63
C GLY A 90 18.73 0.99 -13.71
N HIS A 91 18.16 0.55 -12.58
CA HIS A 91 16.92 -0.25 -12.56
C HIS A 91 15.66 0.58 -12.31
N VAL A 92 15.77 1.67 -11.54
CA VAL A 92 14.66 2.60 -11.31
C VAL A 92 15.11 4.00 -11.73
N PRO A 93 14.43 4.64 -12.71
CA PRO A 93 14.87 5.93 -13.26
C PRO A 93 14.66 7.13 -12.32
N MET A 94 14.49 6.92 -11.01
CA MET A 94 14.23 7.99 -10.05
C MET A 94 15.51 8.30 -9.25
N PRO A 95 16.16 9.45 -9.50
CA PRO A 95 17.41 9.79 -8.86
C PRO A 95 17.16 10.31 -7.43
N GLY A 96 17.63 9.56 -6.43
CA GLY A 96 17.90 10.10 -5.09
C GLY A 96 16.71 10.46 -4.19
N ASP A 97 15.47 10.07 -4.51
CA ASP A 97 14.35 10.30 -3.58
C ASP A 97 14.48 9.39 -2.34
N LEU A 98 14.57 10.02 -1.16
CA LEU A 98 14.71 9.34 0.12
C LEU A 98 13.49 8.48 0.47
N ALA A 99 12.30 8.84 -0.01
CA ALA A 99 11.07 8.06 0.20
C ALA A 99 11.14 6.71 -0.53
N ILE A 100 11.55 6.75 -1.80
CA ILE A 100 11.73 5.56 -2.63
C ILE A 100 12.89 4.71 -2.11
N ALA A 101 14.01 5.35 -1.75
CA ALA A 101 15.13 4.65 -1.15
C ALA A 101 14.74 3.94 0.16
N HIS A 102 13.93 4.59 1.00
CA HIS A 102 13.43 3.95 2.21
C HIS A 102 12.55 2.75 1.91
N LEU A 103 11.56 2.90 1.00
CA LEU A 103 10.67 1.80 0.63
C LEU A 103 11.45 0.57 0.13
N LEU A 104 12.53 0.78 -0.61
CA LEU A 104 13.29 -0.33 -1.17
C LEU A 104 14.25 -0.95 -0.18
N LEU A 105 14.80 -0.16 0.73
CA LEU A 105 15.48 -0.71 1.89
C LEU A 105 14.50 -1.56 2.71
N TRP A 106 13.27 -1.08 2.93
CA TRP A 106 12.21 -1.84 3.59
C TRP A 106 11.89 -3.15 2.84
N ALA A 107 11.74 -3.10 1.51
CA ALA A 107 11.44 -4.27 0.70
C ALA A 107 12.57 -5.31 0.73
N SER A 108 13.83 -4.87 0.75
CA SER A 108 14.99 -5.78 0.90
C SER A 108 15.05 -6.48 2.27
N ARG A 109 14.41 -5.92 3.30
CA ARG A 109 14.30 -6.51 4.64
C ARG A 109 13.05 -7.39 4.80
N HIS A 110 11.99 -7.09 4.04
CA HIS A 110 10.69 -7.76 4.09
C HIS A 110 10.29 -8.31 2.72
N PRO A 111 11.05 -9.25 2.12
CA PRO A 111 10.92 -9.61 0.72
C PRO A 111 9.56 -10.24 0.37
N ASP A 112 9.06 -11.16 1.20
CA ASP A 112 7.76 -11.82 0.96
C ASP A 112 6.58 -10.85 1.06
N ALA A 113 6.68 -9.88 1.98
CA ALA A 113 5.67 -8.84 2.17
C ALA A 113 5.69 -7.85 0.99
N ALA A 114 6.88 -7.45 0.54
CA ALA A 114 7.06 -6.53 -0.58
C ALA A 114 6.58 -7.12 -1.91
N GLN A 115 6.82 -8.41 -2.17
CA GLN A 115 6.35 -9.09 -3.38
C GLN A 115 4.82 -9.19 -3.48
N GLN A 116 4.12 -9.10 -2.34
CA GLN A 116 2.67 -9.24 -2.25
C GLN A 116 1.96 -7.92 -1.91
N LEU A 117 2.70 -6.83 -1.75
CA LEU A 117 2.12 -5.51 -1.52
C LEU A 117 1.72 -4.91 -2.87
N GLU A 118 0.42 -4.67 -3.06
CA GLU A 118 -0.08 -4.07 -4.28
C GLU A 118 0.02 -2.54 -4.25
N PRO A 119 0.27 -1.87 -5.40
CA PRO A 119 0.36 -0.41 -5.48
C PRO A 119 -0.83 0.33 -4.82
N PRO A 120 -2.11 -0.04 -5.02
CA PRO A 120 -3.21 0.67 -4.36
C PRO A 120 -3.18 0.56 -2.83
N ALA A 121 -2.67 -0.55 -2.28
CA ALA A 121 -2.53 -0.73 -0.84
C ALA A 121 -1.41 0.15 -0.28
N LEU A 122 -0.27 0.21 -0.97
CA LEU A 122 0.86 1.08 -0.63
C LEU A 122 0.52 2.58 -0.76
N GLU A 123 -0.25 2.96 -1.78
CA GLU A 123 -0.77 4.32 -1.91
C GLU A 123 -1.66 4.66 -0.72
N TRP A 124 -2.59 3.77 -0.35
CA TRP A 124 -3.50 3.99 0.76
C TRP A 124 -2.77 4.19 2.09
N THR A 125 -1.79 3.33 2.44
CA THR A 125 -1.01 3.47 3.69
C THR A 125 -0.26 4.79 3.74
N ALA A 126 0.35 5.17 2.62
CA ALA A 126 1.13 6.38 2.50
C ALA A 126 0.28 7.67 2.58
N GLU A 127 -0.92 7.68 2.01
CA GLU A 127 -1.87 8.81 2.11
C GLU A 127 -2.49 8.97 3.50
N HIS A 128 -2.76 7.85 4.18
CA HIS A 128 -3.44 7.85 5.49
C HIS A 128 -2.46 7.81 6.67
N HIS A 129 -1.15 7.82 6.39
CA HIS A 129 -0.07 7.81 7.38
C HIS A 129 -0.18 6.64 8.38
N GLY A 130 -0.68 5.50 7.93
CA GLY A 130 -0.85 4.36 8.79
C GLY A 130 -1.61 3.19 8.21
N CYS A 131 -1.34 2.07 8.87
CA CYS A 131 -2.18 0.90 9.10
C CYS A 131 -2.79 1.13 10.49
#